data_AF-A0A7U5MRJ0-F1
#
_entry.id   AF-A0A7U5MRJ0-F1
#
_cell.length_a   1.000
_cell.length_b   1.000
_cell.length_c   1.000
_cell.angle_alpha   90.00
_cell.angle_beta   90.00
_cell.angle_gamma   90.00
#
_symmetry.space_group_name_H-M   'P 1'
#
loop_
_entity.id
_entity.type
_entity.pdbx_description
1 polymer ?
#
loop_
_entity_poly.entity_id
_entity_poly.type
_entity_poly.pdbx_seq_one_letter_code
_entity_poly.pdbx_strand_id
1 'polypeptide(L)'
;MTDTSVDLEQLRGVSRQLRAIAEGDLSALINDHSELLKTYRGDASANTVDGAPAGIYADTVAVLESGVHDVSTKFQAMKAELLKLADHMDAHAQGVDNDESDASQKFTYGTTT
;
A
#
# COMPACT_ATOMS: atom_id res chain seq x y z
N MET A 1 -5.87 16.62 30.74
CA MET A 1 -6.67 15.72 29.90
C MET A 1 -6.01 15.77 28.54
N THR A 2 -5.37 14.67 28.12
CA THR A 2 -5.01 14.48 26.71
C THR A 2 -6.30 14.43 25.91
N ASP A 3 -6.36 15.19 24.84
CA ASP A 3 -7.56 15.34 24.02
C ASP A 3 -7.66 14.12 23.10
N THR A 4 -8.15 12.99 23.65
CA THR A 4 -8.21 11.69 22.96
C THR A 4 -8.89 11.81 21.60
N SER A 5 -9.88 12.71 21.50
CA SER A 5 -10.60 13.03 20.27
C SER A 5 -9.68 13.56 19.15
N VAL A 6 -8.75 14.46 19.50
CA VAL A 6 -7.78 15.05 18.56
C VAL A 6 -6.75 14.02 18.11
N ASP A 7 -6.31 13.15 19.03
CA ASP A 7 -5.36 12.07 18.72
C ASP A 7 -6.00 10.99 17.81
N LEU A 8 -7.29 10.72 17.96
CA LEU A 8 -8.05 9.78 17.12
C LEU A 8 -8.26 10.30 15.69
N GLU A 9 -8.56 11.59 15.53
CA GLU A 9 -8.66 12.20 14.20
C GLU A 9 -7.33 12.17 13.46
N GLN A 10 -6.23 12.40 14.17
CA GLN A 10 -4.89 12.26 13.61
C GLN A 10 -4.60 10.81 13.19
N LEU A 11 -4.95 9.83 14.03
CA LEU A 11 -4.78 8.41 13.73
C LEU A 11 -5.55 8.00 12.46
N ARG A 12 -6.80 8.42 12.34
CA ARG A 12 -7.65 8.22 11.14
C ARG A 12 -7.10 8.96 9.92
N GLY A 13 -6.48 10.12 10.12
CA GLY A 13 -5.78 10.88 9.09
C GLY A 13 -4.60 10.08 8.51
N VAL A 14 -3.76 9.53 9.38
CA VAL A 14 -2.61 8.70 8.99
C VAL A 14 -3.06 7.41 8.32
N SER A 15 -4.07 6.72 8.83
CA SER A 15 -4.66 5.53 8.19
C SER A 15 -5.09 5.81 6.73
N ARG A 16 -5.80 6.91 6.49
CA ARG A 16 -6.20 7.33 5.14
C ARG A 16 -5.00 7.63 4.24
N GLN A 17 -3.96 8.25 4.77
CA GLN A 17 -2.72 8.51 4.01
C GLN A 17 -2.01 7.21 3.64
N LEU A 18 -1.92 6.24 4.56
CA LEU A 18 -1.32 4.93 4.29
C LEU A 18 -2.09 4.18 3.19
N ARG A 19 -3.43 4.20 3.23
CA ARG A 19 -4.27 3.63 2.15
C ARG A 19 -4.03 4.34 0.82
N ALA A 20 -3.97 5.67 0.81
CA ALA A 20 -3.72 6.44 -0.41
C ALA A 20 -2.37 6.10 -1.07
N ILE A 21 -1.29 5.98 -0.27
CA ILE A 21 0.03 5.56 -0.76
C ILE A 21 -0.02 4.12 -1.31
N ALA A 22 -0.71 3.23 -0.59
CA ALA A 22 -0.81 1.81 -0.94
C ALA A 22 -1.63 1.56 -2.22
N GLU A 23 -2.73 2.30 -2.40
CA GLU A 23 -3.65 2.13 -3.52
C GLU A 23 -3.30 3.00 -4.73
N GLY A 24 -2.73 4.19 -4.50
CA GLY A 24 -2.29 5.10 -5.55
C GLY A 24 -0.85 4.83 -5.95
N ASP A 25 0.09 5.38 -5.18
CA ASP A 25 1.50 5.48 -5.57
C ASP A 25 2.16 4.13 -5.86
N LEU A 26 1.95 3.13 -4.98
CA LEU A 26 2.50 1.80 -5.18
C LEU A 26 1.88 1.07 -6.37
N SER A 27 0.59 1.27 -6.63
CA SER A 27 -0.09 0.60 -7.74
C SER A 27 0.27 1.26 -9.09
N ALA A 28 0.42 2.59 -9.12
CA ALA A 28 0.94 3.32 -10.27
C ALA A 28 2.35 2.88 -10.63
N LEU A 29 3.26 2.81 -9.63
CA LEU A 29 4.64 2.40 -9.86
C LEU A 29 4.76 0.96 -10.40
N ILE A 30 3.92 0.03 -9.93
CA ILE A 30 3.85 -1.33 -10.45
C ILE A 30 3.41 -1.33 -11.93
N ASN A 31 2.42 -0.51 -12.28
CA ASN A 31 1.92 -0.39 -13.64
C ASN A 31 2.96 0.21 -14.59
N ASP A 32 3.62 1.30 -14.18
CA ASP A 32 4.65 1.99 -14.96
C ASP A 32 5.83 1.04 -15.27
N HIS A 33 6.27 0.25 -14.30
CA HIS A 33 7.31 -0.76 -14.52
C HIS A 33 6.88 -1.87 -15.49
N SER A 34 5.61 -2.27 -15.47
CA SER A 34 5.06 -3.25 -16.41
C SER A 34 5.02 -2.71 -17.83
N GLU A 35 4.67 -1.43 -18.00
CA GLU A 35 4.64 -0.76 -19.30
C GLU A 35 6.04 -0.58 -19.89
N LEU A 36 7.02 -0.23 -19.06
CA LEU A 36 8.41 -0.11 -19.47
C LEU A 36 8.98 -1.46 -19.96
N LEU A 37 8.64 -2.56 -19.28
CA LEU A 37 8.97 -3.91 -19.75
C LEU A 37 8.34 -4.26 -21.09
N LYS A 38 7.06 -3.91 -21.30
CA LYS A 38 6.37 -4.16 -22.57
C LYS A 38 7.02 -3.39 -23.71
N THR A 39 7.38 -2.14 -23.47
CA THR A 39 8.08 -1.29 -24.44
C THR A 39 9.42 -1.90 -24.80
N TYR A 40 10.21 -2.29 -23.79
CA TYR A 40 11.52 -2.90 -24.02
C TYR A 40 11.44 -4.25 -24.74
N ARG A 41 10.44 -5.10 -24.43
CA ARG A 41 10.15 -6.33 -25.20
C ARG A 41 9.81 -6.01 -26.66
N GLY A 42 9.03 -4.95 -26.90
CA GLY A 42 8.73 -4.46 -28.24
C GLY A 42 10.00 -4.12 -29.02
N ASP A 43 10.89 -3.33 -28.42
CA ASP A 43 12.15 -2.92 -29.04
C ASP A 43 13.10 -4.10 -29.28
N ALA A 44 13.17 -5.05 -28.34
CA ALA A 44 13.95 -6.28 -28.48
C ALA A 44 13.41 -7.18 -29.61
N SER A 45 12.08 -7.23 -29.77
CA SER A 45 11.44 -8.00 -30.84
C SER A 45 11.62 -7.38 -32.24
N ALA A 46 11.87 -6.07 -32.31
CA ALA A 46 12.21 -5.40 -33.56
C ALA A 46 13.69 -5.62 -33.94
N ASN A 47 14.56 -5.80 -32.95
CA ASN A 47 16.00 -6.01 -33.14
C ASN A 47 16.36 -7.50 -33.09
N THR A 48 16.01 -8.21 -34.17
CA THR A 48 16.25 -9.66 -34.29
C THR A 48 17.39 -9.98 -35.25
N VAL A 49 18.12 -11.07 -34.95
CA VAL A 49 19.00 -11.76 -35.91
C VAL A 49 18.30 -13.07 -36.23
N ASP A 50 17.99 -13.30 -37.51
CA ASP A 50 17.28 -14.49 -38.00
C ASP A 50 15.92 -14.77 -37.33
N GLY A 51 15.21 -13.72 -36.90
CA GLY A 51 13.89 -13.82 -36.26
C GLY A 51 13.92 -14.13 -34.76
N ALA A 52 15.10 -14.29 -34.16
CA ALA A 52 15.30 -14.36 -32.71
C ALA A 52 15.83 -13.01 -32.18
N PRO A 53 15.40 -12.54 -30.99
CA PRO A 53 15.99 -11.36 -30.37
C PRO A 53 17.51 -11.53 -30.28
N ALA A 54 18.28 -10.52 -30.71
CA ALA A 54 19.73 -10.61 -30.60
C ALA A 54 20.12 -10.92 -29.14
N GLY A 55 21.10 -11.81 -28.91
CA GLY A 55 21.37 -12.40 -27.59
C GLY A 55 21.57 -11.37 -26.46
N ILE A 56 22.16 -10.21 -26.77
CA ILE A 56 22.33 -9.09 -25.83
C ILE A 56 20.96 -8.57 -25.33
N TYR A 57 19.97 -8.48 -26.22
CA TYR A 57 18.62 -8.08 -25.86
C TYR A 57 17.91 -9.18 -25.07
N ALA A 58 18.06 -10.46 -25.44
CA ALA A 58 17.46 -11.57 -24.71
C ALA A 58 17.92 -11.64 -23.24
N ASP A 59 19.23 -11.53 -23.00
CA ASP A 59 19.79 -11.54 -21.65
C ASP A 59 19.35 -10.32 -20.84
N THR A 60 19.37 -9.13 -21.47
CA THR A 60 18.95 -7.90 -20.80
C THR A 60 17.46 -7.92 -20.46
N VAL A 61 16.61 -8.44 -21.36
CA VAL A 61 15.17 -8.63 -21.12
C VAL A 61 14.95 -9.56 -19.93
N ALA A 62 15.64 -10.71 -19.87
CA ALA A 62 15.48 -11.67 -18.77
C ALA A 62 15.87 -11.08 -17.41
N VAL A 63 16.98 -10.32 -17.34
CA VAL A 63 17.40 -9.62 -16.11
C VAL A 63 16.40 -8.54 -15.72
N LEU A 64 15.91 -7.75 -16.68
CA LEU A 64 14.93 -6.70 -16.43
C LEU A 64 13.61 -7.29 -15.92
N GLU A 65 13.15 -8.40 -16.52
CA GLU A 65 11.95 -9.12 -16.11
C GLU A 65 12.06 -9.66 -14.69
N SER A 66 13.19 -10.29 -14.36
CA SER A 66 13.45 -10.79 -13.01
C SER A 66 13.49 -9.65 -11.98
N GLY A 67 14.16 -8.54 -12.33
CA GLY A 67 14.23 -7.37 -11.46
C GLY A 67 12.88 -6.72 -11.22
N VAL A 68 12.09 -6.48 -12.27
CA VAL A 68 10.73 -5.92 -12.14
C VAL A 68 9.79 -6.87 -11.39
N HIS A 69 9.92 -8.19 -11.59
CA HIS A 69 9.14 -9.16 -10.84
C HIS A 69 9.46 -9.14 -9.34
N ASP A 70 10.74 -9.08 -8.96
CA ASP A 70 11.18 -8.98 -7.56
C ASP A 70 10.70 -7.66 -6.92
N VAL A 71 10.85 -6.54 -7.63
CA VAL A 71 10.37 -5.23 -7.20
C VAL A 71 8.84 -5.21 -7.04
N SER A 72 8.10 -5.75 -8.00
CA SER A 72 6.63 -5.88 -7.92
C SER A 72 6.19 -6.70 -6.71
N THR A 73 6.86 -7.82 -6.45
CA THR A 73 6.60 -8.67 -5.29
C THR A 73 6.81 -7.92 -3.98
N LYS A 74 7.91 -7.17 -3.86
CA LYS A 74 8.22 -6.34 -2.69
C LYS A 74 7.19 -5.23 -2.50
N PHE A 75 6.75 -4.57 -3.57
CA PHE A 75 5.72 -3.54 -3.47
C PHE A 75 4.35 -4.11 -3.11
N GLN A 76 3.97 -5.28 -3.60
CA GLN A 76 2.75 -5.97 -3.17
C GLN A 76 2.79 -6.33 -1.68
N ALA A 77 3.93 -6.81 -1.19
CA ALA A 77 4.13 -7.07 0.23
C ALA A 77 4.03 -5.78 1.06
N MET A 78 4.68 -4.69 0.62
CA MET A 78 4.62 -3.39 1.29
C MET A 78 3.19 -2.83 1.32
N LYS A 79 2.47 -2.93 0.19
CA LYS A 79 1.05 -2.57 0.09
C LYS A 79 0.21 -3.33 1.12
N ALA A 80 0.41 -4.64 1.24
CA ALA A 80 -0.32 -5.46 2.20
C ALA A 80 -0.03 -5.04 3.66
N GLU A 81 1.23 -4.74 3.99
CA GLU A 81 1.60 -4.29 5.33
C GLU A 81 1.05 -2.88 5.66
N LEU A 82 1.06 -1.95 4.70
CA LEU A 82 0.46 -0.62 4.87
C LEU A 82 -1.05 -0.70 5.11
N LEU A 83 -1.75 -1.58 4.39
CA LEU A 83 -3.18 -1.80 4.59
C LEU A 83 -3.48 -2.45 5.94
N LYS A 84 -2.71 -3.46 6.36
CA LYS A 84 -2.84 -4.05 7.70
C LYS A 84 -2.64 -3.01 8.80
N LEU A 85 -1.64 -2.15 8.65
CA LEU A 85 -1.38 -1.09 9.62
C LEU A 85 -2.55 -0.10 9.68
N ALA A 86 -3.08 0.30 8.52
CA ALA A 86 -4.27 1.15 8.45
C ALA A 86 -5.48 0.50 9.14
N ASP A 87 -5.76 -0.77 8.87
CA ASP A 87 -6.84 -1.52 9.52
C ASP A 87 -6.65 -1.61 11.04
N HIS A 88 -5.42 -1.81 11.51
CA HIS A 88 -5.12 -1.87 12.94
C HIS A 88 -5.30 -0.50 13.62
N MET A 89 -4.93 0.59 12.93
CA MET A 89 -5.18 1.96 13.40
C MET A 89 -6.67 2.29 13.44
N ASP A 90 -7.44 1.88 12.43
CA ASP A 90 -8.89 2.07 12.39
C ASP A 90 -9.58 1.29 13.52
N ALA A 91 -9.17 0.03 13.75
CA ALA A 91 -9.69 -0.80 14.83
C ALA A 91 -9.35 -0.25 16.22
N HIS A 92 -8.12 0.25 16.41
CA HIS A 92 -7.73 0.92 17.64
C HIS A 92 -8.57 2.17 17.89
N ALA A 93 -8.78 3.00 16.85
CA ALA A 93 -9.60 4.20 16.98
C ALA A 93 -11.06 3.88 17.35
N GLN A 94 -11.63 2.83 16.76
CA GLN A 94 -12.98 2.36 17.12
C GLN A 94 -13.05 1.81 18.54
N GLY A 95 -12.02 1.09 19.00
CA GLY A 95 -11.95 0.59 20.37
C GLY A 95 -11.98 1.71 21.40
N VAL A 96 -11.19 2.76 21.17
CA VAL A 96 -11.16 3.94 22.06
C VAL A 96 -12.50 4.68 22.06
N ASP A 97 -13.13 4.89 20.89
CA ASP A 97 -14.46 5.52 20.82
C ASP A 97 -15.51 4.73 21.64
N ASN A 98 -15.48 3.40 21.53
CA ASN A 98 -16.40 2.52 22.27
C ASN A 98 -16.16 2.60 23.78
N ASP A 99 -14.89 2.56 24.22
CA ASP A 99 -14.51 2.66 25.63
C ASP A 99 -14.90 4.02 26.23
N GLU A 100 -14.73 5.12 25.48
CA GLU A 100 -15.17 6.45 25.91
C GLU A 100 -16.72 6.53 26.01
N SER A 101 -17.43 5.92 25.07
CA SER A 101 -18.90 5.87 25.10
C SER A 101 -19.42 5.09 26.32
N ASP A 102 -18.83 3.94 26.65
CA ASP A 102 -19.19 3.13 27.81
C ASP A 102 -18.87 3.84 29.14
N ALA A 103 -17.73 4.53 29.20
CA ALA A 103 -17.36 5.33 30.37
C ALA A 103 -18.34 6.48 30.62
N SER A 104 -18.79 7.16 29.54
CA SER A 104 -19.78 8.24 29.63
C SER A 104 -21.16 7.76 30.08
N GLN A 105 -21.58 6.56 29.64
CA GLN A 105 -22.85 5.97 30.07
C GLN A 105 -22.79 5.51 31.54
N LYS A 106 -21.70 4.91 32.00
CA LYS A 106 -21.53 4.48 33.40
C LYS A 106 -21.55 5.64 34.39
N PHE A 107 -21.05 6.83 34.02
CA PHE A 107 -21.13 8.02 34.86
C PHE A 107 -22.55 8.58 34.97
N THR A 108 -23.36 8.46 33.91
CA THR A 108 -24.70 9.05 33.85
C THR A 108 -25.74 8.31 34.70
N TYR A 109 -25.54 7.00 34.96
CA TYR A 109 -26.43 6.20 35.81
C TYR A 109 -26.09 6.23 37.32
N GLY A 110 -25.02 6.93 37.73
CA GLY A 110 -24.56 7.00 39.12
C GLY A 110 -25.08 8.18 39.94
N THR A 111 -25.78 9.14 39.33
CA THR A 111 -26.29 10.34 40.01
C THR A 111 -27.82 10.32 40.12
N THR A 112 -28.35 9.42 40.93
CA THR A 112 -29.65 9.60 41.57
C THR A 112 -29.43 9.57 43.08
N THR A 113 -29.16 10.75 43.64
CA THR A 113 -29.39 11.05 45.06
C THR A 113 -30.87 11.31 45.30
#